data_AF-A0A643IRE9-F1
#
_entry.id   AF-A0A643IRE9-F1
#
_cell.length_a   1.000
_cell.length_b   1.000
_cell.length_c   1.000
_cell.angle_alpha   90.00
_cell.angle_beta   90.00
_cell.angle_gamma   90.00
#
_symmetry.space_group_name_H-M   'P 1'
#
loop_
_entity.id
_entity.type
_entity.pdbx_description
1 polymer ?
#
loop_
_entity_poly.entity_id
_entity_poly.type
_entity_poly.pdbx_seq_one_letter_code
_entity_poly.pdbx_strand_id
1 'polypeptide(L)' 'MYTYILHHTHGPSESESYKLLGVFSSQLNAEQAKDQYLTLPGFRDYPEGFSIIAYSLDESHWTEGFEAGEDHIFD' A
#
# COMPACT_ATOMS: atom_id res chain seq x y z
N MET A 1 6.97 -9.00 -16.85
CA MET A 1 7.75 -9.20 -15.62
C MET A 1 6.92 -8.65 -14.48
N TYR A 2 6.83 -9.34 -13.34
CA TYR A 2 6.05 -8.86 -12.20
C TYR A 2 6.95 -8.18 -11.17
N THR A 3 6.43 -7.13 -10.55
CA THR A 3 6.94 -6.56 -9.31
C THR A 3 5.95 -6.84 -8.18
N TYR A 4 6.39 -6.69 -6.94
CA TYR A 4 5.59 -6.95 -5.76
C TYR A 4 5.64 -5.71 -4.88
N ILE A 5 4.49 -5.09 -4.66
CA ILE A 5 4.35 -3.90 -3.85
C ILE A 5 4.04 -4.34 -2.42
N LEU A 6 4.91 -3.97 -1.47
CA LEU A 6 4.63 -4.07 -0.05
C LEU A 6 4.09 -2.73 0.44
N HIS A 7 2.93 -2.75 1.05
CA HIS A 7 2.38 -1.59 1.75
C HIS A 7 1.80 -1.97 3.11
N HIS A 8 1.59 -0.95 3.94
CA HIS A 8 0.90 -1.07 5.21
C HIS A 8 -0.23 -0.05 5.29
N THR A 9 -1.34 -0.51 5.82
CA THR A 9 -2.57 0.27 5.96
C THR A 9 -3.03 0.21 7.41
N HIS A 10 -3.26 1.37 8.01
CA HIS A 10 -3.68 1.46 9.41
C HIS A 10 -4.59 2.66 9.67
N GLY A 11 -5.70 2.43 10.37
CA GLY A 11 -6.67 3.44 10.77
C GLY A 11 -8.08 3.07 10.35
N PRO A 12 -9.10 3.82 10.81
CA PRO A 12 -10.45 3.69 10.28
C PRO A 12 -10.50 4.16 8.81
N SER A 13 -11.46 3.67 8.02
CA SER A 13 -11.57 3.99 6.58
C SER A 13 -11.46 5.48 6.26
N GLU A 14 -12.14 6.33 7.04
CA GLU A 14 -12.18 7.79 6.85
C GLU A 14 -10.86 8.50 7.19
N SER A 15 -9.88 7.81 7.77
CA SER A 15 -8.58 8.37 8.17
C SER A 15 -7.47 7.34 8.02
N GLU A 16 -7.63 6.46 7.04
CA GLU A 16 -6.72 5.35 6.82
C GLU A 16 -5.35 5.87 6.38
N SER A 17 -4.31 5.49 7.12
CA SER A 17 -2.93 5.79 6.76
C SER A 17 -2.40 4.67 5.88
N TYR A 18 -2.21 4.97 4.60
CA TYR A 18 -1.50 4.11 3.66
C TYR A 18 0.00 4.45 3.63
N LYS A 19 0.86 3.43 3.66
CA LYS A 19 2.32 3.57 3.52
C LYS A 19 2.84 2.57 2.49
N LEU A 20 3.39 3.09 1.38
CA LEU A 20 4.20 2.28 0.48
C LEU A 20 5.56 1.99 1.14
N LEU A 21 5.86 0.71 1.38
CA LEU A 21 7.08 0.30 2.05
C LEU A 21 8.17 -0.15 1.08
N GLY A 22 7.79 -0.67 -0.09
CA GLY A 22 8.75 -1.00 -1.14
C GLY A 22 8.14 -1.65 -2.37
N VAL A 23 8.94 -1.71 -3.43
CA VAL A 23 8.64 -2.43 -4.68
C VAL A 23 9.75 -3.43 -4.92
N PHE A 24 9.40 -4.70 -5.04
CA PHE A 24 10.34 -5.82 -5.08
C PHE A 24 10.24 -6.60 -6.38
N SER A 25 11.36 -7.18 -6.82
CA SER A 25 11.41 -8.01 -8.03
C SER A 25 10.88 -9.44 -7.84
N SER A 26 10.63 -9.85 -6.60
CA SER A 26 10.10 -11.17 -6.27
C SER A 26 9.23 -11.11 -5.01
N GLN A 27 8.29 -12.04 -4.90
CA GLN A 27 7.45 -12.17 -3.70
C GLN A 27 8.29 -12.46 -2.45
N LEU A 28 9.29 -13.35 -2.58
CA LEU A 28 10.18 -13.71 -1.48
C LEU A 28 10.91 -12.49 -0.90
N ASN A 29 11.39 -11.57 -1.74
CA ASN A 29 12.07 -10.37 -1.28
C ASN A 29 11.11 -9.43 -0.52
N ALA A 30 9.85 -9.34 -0.98
CA ALA A 30 8.81 -8.56 -0.29
C ALA A 30 8.46 -9.16 1.09
N GLU A 31 8.35 -10.49 1.18
CA GLU A 31 8.11 -11.20 2.45
C GLU A 31 9.26 -10.98 3.45
N GLN A 32 10.51 -11.09 2.99
CA GLN A 32 11.68 -10.83 3.83
C GLN A 32 11.73 -9.39 4.33
N ALA A 33 11.35 -8.42 3.49
CA ALA A 33 11.23 -7.04 3.93
C ALA A 33 10.10 -6.85 4.94
N LYS A 34 8.94 -7.47 4.73
CA LYS A 34 7.81 -7.46 5.67
C LYS A 34 8.24 -7.95 7.05
N ASP A 35 9.00 -9.05 7.12
CA ASP A 35 9.52 -9.58 8.39
C ASP A 35 10.41 -8.56 9.12
N GLN A 36 11.17 -7.75 8.40
CA GLN A 36 11.95 -6.66 9.00
C GLN A 36 11.05 -5.54 9.51
N TYR A 37 10.04 -5.11 8.74
CA TYR A 37 9.09 -4.08 9.16
C TYR A 37 8.24 -4.48 10.35
N LEU A 38 7.90 -5.77 10.50
CA LEU A 38 7.21 -6.32 11.66
C LEU A 38 7.99 -6.15 12.97
N THR A 39 9.27 -5.81 12.91
CA THR A 39 10.07 -5.48 14.10
C THR A 39 10.03 -4.01 14.48
N LEU A 40 9.43 -3.12 13.70
CA LEU A 40 9.44 -1.69 13.98
C LEU A 40 8.24 -1.28 14.87
N PRO A 41 8.39 -0.29 15.77
CA PRO A 41 7.27 0.25 16.55
C PRO A 41 6.15 0.78 15.65
N GLY A 42 4.89 0.63 16.09
CA GLY A 42 3.72 0.95 15.28
C GLY A 42 3.37 -0.17 14.30
N PHE A 43 4.32 -0.60 13.46
CA PHE A 43 4.07 -1.71 12.53
C PHE A 43 3.85 -3.06 13.24
N ARG A 44 4.65 -3.35 14.27
CA ARG A 44 4.52 -4.58 15.06
C ARG A 44 3.19 -4.71 15.80
N ASP A 45 2.54 -3.57 16.06
CA ASP A 45 1.31 -3.48 16.84
C ASP A 45 0.08 -3.73 15.94
N TYR A 46 0.25 -3.62 14.62
CA TYR A 46 -0.79 -3.83 13.59
C TYR A 46 -0.28 -4.73 12.44
N PRO A 47 0.07 -6.00 12.71
CA PRO A 47 0.64 -6.91 11.71
C PRO A 47 -0.33 -7.25 10.57
N GLU A 48 -1.63 -7.15 10.80
CA GLU A 48 -2.69 -7.38 9.81
C GLU A 48 -2.78 -6.29 8.73
N GLY A 49 -2.18 -5.12 8.98
CA GLY A 49 -2.19 -4.01 8.03
C GLY A 49 -1.25 -4.20 6.84
N PHE A 50 -0.41 -5.25 6.83
CA PHE A 50 0.53 -5.51 5.73
C PHE A 50 -0.13 -6.22 4.56
N SER A 51 0.18 -5.75 3.34
CA SER A 51 -0.25 -6.40 2.10
C SER A 51 0.88 -6.42 1.08
N ILE A 52 1.01 -7.55 0.37
CA ILE A 52 1.93 -7.73 -0.75
C ILE A 52 1.10 -8.03 -1.99
N ILE A 53 1.17 -7.14 -2.99
CA ILE A 53 0.37 -7.27 -4.21
C ILE A 53 1.31 -7.34 -5.42
N ALA A 54 1.06 -8.30 -6.31
CA ALA A 54 1.77 -8.41 -7.57
C ALA A 54 1.26 -7.38 -8.59
N TYR A 55 2.18 -6.67 -9.23
CA TYR A 55 1.92 -5.68 -10.28
C TYR A 55 2.72 -6.03 -11.53
N SER A 56 2.15 -5.79 -12.71
CA SER A 56 2.92 -5.91 -13.94
C SER A 56 3.85 -4.71 -14.07
N LEU A 57 5.10 -4.97 -14.43
CA LEU A 57 6.02 -3.89 -14.79
C LEU A 57 5.60 -3.27 -16.13
N ASP A 58 5.75 -1.95 -16.23
CA ASP A 58 5.44 -1.14 -17.43
C ASP A 58 3.95 -1.15 -17.83
N GLU A 59 3.06 -1.45 -16.89
CA GLU A 59 1.61 -1.40 -17.07
C GLU A 59 0.99 -0.22 -16.28
N SER A 60 0.09 0.53 -16.92
CA SER A 60 -0.68 1.58 -16.26
C SER A 60 -1.88 0.97 -15.56
N HIS A 61 -1.93 1.04 -14.23
CA HIS A 61 -3.03 0.48 -13.42
C HIS A 61 -4.13 1.48 -13.06
N TRP A 62 -3.82 2.78 -13.06
CA TRP A 62 -4.79 3.85 -12.96
C TRP A 62 -4.85 4.56 -14.30
N THR A 63 -5.94 4.38 -15.04
CA THR A 63 -6.09 4.90 -16.41
C THR A 63 -7.02 6.10 -16.50
N GLU A 64 -7.64 6.50 -15.39
CA GLU A 64 -8.58 7.62 -15.30
C GLU A 64 -7.92 8.89 -14.70
N GLY A 65 -8.65 10.00 -14.68
CA GLY A 65 -8.21 11.23 -13.98
C GLY A 65 -8.52 11.16 -12.48
N PHE A 66 -8.27 12.24 -11.75
CA PHE A 66 -8.83 12.37 -10.40
C PHE A 66 -10.34 12.61 -10.52
N GLU A 67 -11.16 11.93 -9.71
CA GLU A 67 -12.54 12.37 -9.50
C GLU A 67 -12.48 13.81 -8.96
N ALA A 68 -13.11 14.75 -9.67
CA ALA A 68 -13.29 16.09 -9.13
C ALA A 68 -14.13 15.91 -7.86
N GLY A 69 -13.52 16.14 -6.70
CA GLY A 69 -14.25 16.08 -5.43
C GLY A 69 -15.50 16.92 -5.56
N GLU A 70 -16.65 16.36 -5.19
CA GLU A 70 -17.89 17.13 -5.16
C GLU A 70 -17.63 18.38 -4.32
N ASP A 71 -17.63 19.53 -4.97
CA ASP A 71 -17.72 20.82 -4.28
C ASP A 71 -19.03 20.77 -3.51
N HIS A 72 -18.97 20.37 -2.24
CA HIS A 72 -20.07 20.54 -1.31
C HIS A 72 -20.29 22.05 -1.14
N ILE A 73 -21.07 22.63 -2.06
CA ILE A 73 -21.71 23.91 -1.88
C ILE A 73 -22.65 23.70 -0.69
N PHE A 74 -22.23 24.15 0.48
CA PHE A 74 -23.14 24.35 1.60
C PHE A 74 -24.10 25.48 1.18
N ASP A 75 -25.36 25.13 0.96
CA ASP A 75 -26.48 26.07 0.94
C ASP A 75 -26.84 26.51 2.38
#